data_AF-E9HXS8-F1
#
_entry.id   AF-E9HXS8-F1
#
_cell.length_a   1.000
_cell.length_b   1.000
_cell.length_c   1.000
_cell.angle_alpha   90.00
_cell.angle_beta   90.00
_cell.angle_gamma   90.00
#
_symmetry.space_group_name_H-M   'P 1'
#
loop_
_entity.id
_entity.type
_entity.pdbx_description
1 polymer ?
#
loop_
_entity_poly.entity_id
_entity_poly.type
_entity_poly.pdbx_seq_one_letter_code
_entity_poly.pdbx_strand_id
1 'polypeptide(L)'
;MVSLKNLSIFVKCNMVRHYIRKTERCMYPDGYILKAVTKVVAENQKVCDVSKATSIPKRSLLRYVKNFLAVEIKDEAEATTIIGGHQKPRKVLKSKQESNLRNYVKRASDINHGITTTESQT
;
A
#
# COMPACT_ATOMS: atom_id res chain seq x y z
N MET A 1 11.69 44.18 -30.19
CA MET A 1 10.38 43.78 -29.61
C MET A 1 10.03 42.42 -30.16
N VAL A 2 10.19 41.35 -29.37
CA VAL A 2 9.85 39.98 -29.81
C VAL A 2 8.48 39.61 -29.24
N SER A 3 7.58 39.29 -30.16
CA SER A 3 6.16 39.02 -29.95
C SER A 3 5.93 37.80 -29.05
N LEU A 4 5.30 38.00 -27.89
CA LEU A 4 4.77 36.96 -27.00
C LEU A 4 3.50 36.33 -27.60
N LYS A 5 3.61 35.69 -28.76
CA LYS A 5 2.51 34.91 -29.32
C LYS A 5 3.01 33.51 -29.59
N ASN A 6 2.31 32.57 -28.96
CA ASN A 6 2.34 31.14 -29.19
C ASN A 6 3.49 30.43 -28.46
N LEU A 7 3.16 29.99 -27.24
CA LEU A 7 3.09 28.58 -26.95
C LEU A 7 2.48 28.45 -25.56
N SER A 8 1.15 28.39 -25.52
CA SER A 8 0.42 27.78 -24.43
C SER A 8 0.78 26.29 -24.40
N ILE A 9 1.99 25.98 -23.94
CA ILE A 9 2.32 24.61 -23.54
C ILE A 9 1.69 24.46 -22.17
N PHE A 10 0.41 24.13 -22.20
CA PHE A 10 -0.28 23.54 -21.07
C PHE A 10 0.42 22.20 -20.85
N VAL A 11 1.55 22.23 -20.13
CA VAL A 11 2.21 21.03 -19.63
C VAL A 11 1.12 20.36 -18.81
N LYS A 12 0.53 19.31 -19.37
CA LYS A 12 -0.36 18.43 -18.63
C LYS A 12 0.55 17.61 -17.72
N CYS A 13 1.13 18.27 -16.72
CA CYS A 13 1.78 17.62 -15.60
C CYS A 13 0.76 16.62 -15.08
N ASN A 14 1.06 15.34 -15.24
CA ASN A 14 0.26 14.27 -14.69
C ASN A 14 0.40 14.42 -13.17
N MET A 15 -0.46 15.24 -12.55
CA MET A 15 -0.49 15.40 -11.11
C MET A 15 -0.68 14.01 -10.52
N VAL A 16 0.35 13.50 -9.86
CA VAL A 16 0.24 12.30 -9.03
C VAL A 16 -0.92 12.57 -8.09
N ARG A 17 -1.99 11.77 -8.18
CA ARG A 17 -3.20 11.99 -7.40
C ARG A 17 -2.82 12.01 -5.93
N HIS A 18 -2.84 13.19 -5.32
CA HIS A 18 -2.62 13.33 -3.89
C HIS A 18 -3.88 12.84 -3.18
N TYR A 19 -3.89 11.57 -2.79
CA TYR A 19 -5.03 10.99 -2.10
C TYR A 19 -5.05 11.45 -0.65
N ILE A 20 -6.03 12.28 -0.30
CA ILE A 20 -6.34 12.64 1.08
C ILE A 20 -7.63 11.91 1.45
N ARG A 21 -7.62 11.19 2.56
CA ARG A 21 -8.84 10.52 3.07
C ARG A 21 -9.84 11.58 3.48
N LYS A 22 -11.13 11.33 3.23
CA LYS A 22 -12.21 12.19 3.72
C LYS A 22 -12.47 12.04 5.22
N THR A 23 -12.02 10.94 5.83
CA THR A 23 -12.28 10.62 7.23
C THR A 23 -11.12 9.83 7.85
N GLU A 24 -10.87 10.07 9.13
CA GLU A 24 -9.94 9.31 9.98
C GLU A 24 -10.48 7.95 10.45
N ARG A 25 -11.66 7.52 9.95
CA ARG A 25 -12.25 6.24 10.33
C ARG A 25 -11.32 5.09 9.98
N CYS A 26 -11.16 4.17 10.94
CA CYS A 26 -10.29 3.00 10.83
C CYS A 26 -8.79 3.34 10.67
N MET A 27 -8.35 4.51 11.13
CA MET A 27 -6.94 4.82 11.36
C MET A 27 -6.56 4.27 12.74
N TYR A 28 -6.17 3.00 12.77
CA TYR A 28 -5.63 2.38 13.98
C TYR A 28 -4.11 2.44 13.94
N PRO A 29 -3.44 2.61 15.10
CA PRO A 29 -1.99 2.49 15.15
C PRO A 29 -1.54 1.09 14.73
N ASP A 30 -0.31 1.01 14.20
CA ASP A 30 0.24 -0.27 13.74
C ASP A 30 0.26 -1.31 14.87
N GLY A 31 -0.05 -2.56 14.53
CA GLY A 31 -0.17 -3.66 15.50
C GLY A 31 -1.43 -3.64 16.37
N TYR A 32 -2.20 -2.55 16.42
CA TYR A 32 -3.41 -2.44 17.26
C TYR A 32 -4.47 -3.49 16.92
N ILE A 33 -4.72 -3.71 15.63
CA ILE A 33 -5.67 -4.71 15.16
C ILE A 33 -5.18 -6.12 15.50
N LEU A 34 -3.87 -6.35 15.39
CA LEU A 34 -3.23 -7.63 15.67
C LEU A 34 -3.42 -7.99 17.16
N LYS A 35 -3.19 -7.02 18.05
CA LYS A 35 -3.45 -7.16 19.49
C LYS A 35 -4.92 -7.45 19.82
N ALA A 36 -5.86 -6.88 19.06
CA ALA A 36 -7.29 -7.18 19.24
C ALA A 36 -7.64 -8.60 18.78
N VAL A 37 -7.04 -9.06 17.67
CA VAL A 37 -7.23 -10.42 17.15
C VAL A 37 -6.61 -11.46 18.07
N THR A 38 -5.41 -11.23 18.61
CA THR A 38 -4.74 -12.15 19.53
C THR A 38 -5.55 -12.34 20.81
N LYS A 39 -6.17 -11.28 21.35
CA LYS A 39 -7.11 -11.42 22.49
C LYS A 39 -8.29 -12.34 22.19
N VAL A 40 -8.83 -12.30 20.98
CA VAL A 40 -9.93 -13.19 20.59
C VAL A 40 -9.44 -14.62 20.40
N VAL A 41 -8.29 -14.81 19.74
CA VAL A 41 -7.81 -16.14 19.31
C VAL A 41 -7.02 -16.85 20.41
N ALA A 42 -6.06 -16.18 21.04
CA ALA A 42 -5.19 -16.77 22.06
C ALA A 42 -5.84 -16.76 23.45
N GLU A 43 -6.48 -15.64 23.84
CA GLU A 43 -7.13 -15.51 25.15
C GLU A 43 -8.60 -16.00 25.14
N ASN A 44 -9.11 -16.48 23.99
CA ASN A 44 -10.50 -16.96 23.80
C ASN A 44 -11.58 -15.98 24.27
N GLN A 45 -11.32 -14.66 24.21
CA GLN A 45 -12.29 -13.65 24.59
C GLN A 45 -13.42 -13.52 23.57
N LYS A 46 -14.62 -13.20 24.06
CA LYS A 46 -15.78 -12.95 23.19
C LYS A 46 -15.52 -11.73 22.31
N VAL A 47 -15.77 -11.89 21.00
CA VAL A 47 -15.62 -10.82 19.99
C VAL A 47 -16.42 -9.57 20.34
N CYS A 48 -17.61 -9.73 20.94
CA CYS A 48 -18.44 -8.62 21.37
C CYS A 48 -17.75 -7.74 22.43
N ASP A 49 -17.03 -8.35 23.36
CA ASP A 49 -16.41 -7.65 24.48
C ASP A 49 -15.14 -6.95 24.02
N VAL A 50 -14.32 -7.64 23.21
CA VAL A 50 -13.13 -7.05 22.57
C VAL A 50 -13.51 -5.90 21.64
N SER A 51 -14.60 -6.01 20.89
CA SER A 51 -15.09 -4.93 20.02
C SER A 51 -15.44 -3.66 20.80
N LYS A 52 -16.11 -3.80 21.95
CA LYS A 52 -16.43 -2.67 22.83
C LYS A 52 -15.16 -2.05 23.43
N ALA A 53 -14.24 -2.88 23.91
CA ALA A 53 -13.00 -2.43 24.56
C ALA A 53 -12.02 -1.74 23.59
N THR A 54 -11.97 -2.18 22.34
CA THR A 54 -11.01 -1.67 21.34
C THR A 54 -11.58 -0.60 20.43
N SER A 55 -12.88 -0.29 20.54
CA SER A 55 -13.62 0.56 19.61
C SER A 55 -13.58 0.08 18.14
N ILE A 56 -13.16 -1.18 17.89
CA ILE A 56 -13.17 -1.78 16.56
C ILE A 56 -14.58 -2.35 16.31
N PRO A 57 -15.24 -2.03 15.18
CA PRO A 57 -16.55 -2.59 14.86
C PRO A 57 -16.52 -4.13 14.84
N LYS A 58 -17.49 -4.77 15.50
CA LYS A 58 -17.63 -6.24 15.57
C LYS A 58 -17.50 -6.93 14.21
N ARG A 59 -18.13 -6.38 13.17
CA ARG A 59 -18.08 -6.93 11.81
C ARG A 59 -16.66 -6.93 11.23
N SER A 60 -15.90 -5.88 11.49
CA SER A 60 -14.49 -5.78 11.08
C SER A 60 -13.63 -6.76 11.86
N LEU A 61 -13.82 -6.85 13.19
CA LEU A 61 -13.06 -7.75 14.05
C LEU A 61 -13.26 -9.22 13.65
N LEU A 62 -14.49 -9.64 13.35
CA LEU A 62 -14.77 -10.99 12.82
C LEU A 62 -14.04 -11.26 11.51
N ARG A 63 -13.99 -10.27 10.60
CA ARG A 63 -13.24 -10.39 9.34
C ARG A 63 -11.75 -10.59 9.60
N TYR A 64 -11.18 -9.83 10.54
CA TYR A 64 -9.77 -9.92 10.89
C TYR A 64 -9.41 -11.27 11.49
N VAL A 65 -10.22 -11.78 12.42
CA VAL A 65 -10.05 -13.12 13.00
C VAL A 65 -10.12 -14.20 11.93
N LYS A 66 -11.11 -14.14 11.02
CA LYS A 66 -11.21 -15.09 9.91
C LYS A 66 -9.99 -15.04 8.99
N ASN A 67 -9.50 -13.85 8.67
CA ASN A 67 -8.31 -13.68 7.84
C ASN A 67 -7.06 -14.23 8.53
N PHE A 68 -6.93 -13.99 9.84
CA PHE A 68 -5.83 -14.49 10.64
C PHE A 68 -5.80 -16.02 10.71
N LEU A 69 -6.96 -16.66 10.88
CA LEU A 69 -7.06 -18.13 10.87
C LEU A 69 -6.82 -18.75 9.49
N ALA A 70 -7.17 -18.03 8.41
CA ALA A 70 -7.01 -18.52 7.04
C ALA A 70 -5.55 -18.49 6.55
N VAL A 71 -4.67 -17.76 7.24
CA VAL A 71 -3.26 -17.68 6.90
C VAL A 71 -2.48 -18.31 8.05
N GLU A 72 -1.75 -19.39 7.78
CA GLU A 72 -0.74 -19.93 8.70
C GLU A 72 0.44 -18.96 8.73
N ILE A 73 0.30 -17.85 9.44
CA ILE A 73 1.31 -16.81 9.51
C ILE A 73 2.42 -17.26 10.46
N LYS A 74 3.66 -17.32 9.95
CA LYS A 74 4.87 -17.63 10.74
C LYS A 74 5.54 -16.38 11.31
N ASP A 75 5.34 -15.21 10.69
CA ASP A 75 6.04 -13.96 11.03
C ASP A 75 5.08 -12.76 11.29
N GLU A 76 5.34 -11.97 12.33
CA GLU A 76 4.48 -10.83 12.76
C GLU A 76 4.36 -9.71 11.70
N ALA A 77 5.41 -9.51 10.88
CA ALA A 77 5.42 -8.50 9.83
C ALA A 77 4.45 -8.83 8.68
N GLU A 78 4.28 -10.10 8.34
CA GLU A 78 3.32 -10.53 7.31
C GLU A 78 1.88 -10.44 7.83
N ALA A 79 1.67 -10.72 9.12
CA ALA A 79 0.35 -10.69 9.75
C ALA A 79 -0.34 -9.32 9.65
N THR A 80 0.38 -8.23 9.91
CA THR A 80 -0.19 -6.87 9.87
C THR A 80 -0.74 -6.52 8.48
N THR A 81 0.00 -6.89 7.44
CA THR A 81 -0.34 -6.63 6.04
C THR A 81 -1.60 -7.39 5.60
N ILE A 82 -1.77 -8.62 6.10
CA ILE A 82 -2.86 -9.54 5.75
C ILE A 82 -4.16 -9.21 6.49
N ILE A 83 -4.05 -8.75 7.73
CA ILE A 83 -5.20 -8.38 8.56
C ILE A 83 -5.87 -7.11 7.99
N GLY A 84 -5.07 -6.10 7.61
CA GLY A 84 -5.57 -4.80 7.17
C GLY A 84 -6.10 -4.75 5.72
N GLY A 85 -5.70 -5.67 4.85
CA GLY A 85 -5.85 -5.47 3.41
C GLY A 85 -5.83 -6.73 2.53
N HIS A 86 -5.34 -6.56 1.30
CA HIS A 86 -5.44 -7.55 0.23
C HIS A 86 -4.89 -8.92 0.64
N GLN A 87 -5.74 -9.95 0.54
CA GLN A 87 -5.43 -11.35 0.87
C GLN A 87 -4.27 -11.93 0.05
N LYS A 88 -3.96 -11.33 -1.10
CA LYS A 88 -2.79 -11.69 -1.92
C LYS A 88 -1.91 -10.46 -2.07
N PRO A 89 -0.59 -10.54 -1.79
CA PRO A 89 0.33 -9.52 -2.26
C PRO A 89 0.18 -9.45 -3.78
N ARG A 90 -0.14 -8.26 -4.33
CA ARG A 90 -0.24 -8.04 -5.78
C ARG A 90 1.16 -8.02 -6.39
N LYS A 91 1.88 -9.13 -6.31
CA LYS A 91 3.12 -9.34 -7.06
C LYS A 91 2.74 -9.56 -8.52
N VAL A 92 2.72 -8.45 -9.29
CA VAL A 92 2.47 -8.47 -10.73
C VAL A 92 3.66 -9.08 -11.47
N LEU A 93 4.87 -8.92 -10.91
CA LEU A 93 6.12 -9.43 -11.47
C LEU A 93 6.67 -10.59 -10.64
N LYS A 94 7.20 -11.59 -11.34
CA LYS A 94 8.04 -12.63 -10.73
C LYS A 94 9.39 -12.03 -10.31
N SER A 95 10.09 -12.67 -9.36
CA SER A 95 11.39 -12.20 -8.86
C SER A 95 12.41 -11.92 -9.99
N LYS A 96 12.46 -12.82 -10.98
CA LYS A 96 13.30 -12.67 -12.17
C LYS A 96 12.92 -11.44 -13.00
N GLN A 97 11.63 -11.18 -13.17
CA GLN A 97 11.15 -10.01 -13.91
C GLN A 97 11.45 -8.71 -13.16
N GLU A 98 11.30 -8.68 -11.84
CA GLU A 98 11.70 -7.51 -11.05
C GLU A 98 13.21 -7.25 -11.12
N SER A 99 14.03 -8.30 -11.08
CA SER A 99 15.49 -8.18 -11.23
C SER A 99 15.87 -7.60 -12.60
N ASN A 100 15.25 -8.13 -13.67
CA ASN A 100 15.45 -7.61 -15.02
C ASN A 100 15.01 -6.15 -15.15
N LEU A 101 13.87 -5.79 -14.56
CA LEU A 101 13.36 -4.42 -14.59
C LEU A 101 14.28 -3.47 -13.82
N ARG A 102 14.76 -3.86 -12.62
CA ARG A 102 15.75 -3.10 -11.85
C ARG A 102 17.01 -2.85 -12.66
N ASN A 103 17.54 -3.87 -13.32
CA ASN A 103 18.74 -3.76 -14.14
C ASN A 103 18.52 -2.85 -15.36
N TYR A 104 17.36 -2.95 -16.00
CA TYR A 104 17.00 -2.09 -17.13
C TYR A 104 16.92 -0.62 -16.70
N VAL A 105 16.19 -0.31 -15.62
CA VAL A 105 16.04 1.06 -15.11
C VAL A 105 17.39 1.64 -14.71
N LYS A 106 18.25 0.86 -14.05
CA LYS A 106 19.60 1.28 -13.68
C LYS A 106 20.43 1.64 -14.92
N ARG A 107 20.47 0.75 -15.93
CA ARG A 107 21.17 1.01 -17.19
C ARG A 107 20.62 2.23 -17.93
N ALA A 108 19.30 2.36 -18.03
CA ALA A 108 18.68 3.51 -18.70
C ALA A 108 19.00 4.84 -17.97
N SER A 109 19.02 4.82 -16.63
CA SER A 109 19.42 5.97 -15.82
C SER A 109 20.89 6.33 -16.01
N ASP A 110 21.77 5.33 -16.06
CA ASP A 110 23.21 5.53 -16.27
C ASP A 110 23.49 6.10 -17.68
N ILE A 111 22.75 5.63 -18.70
CA ILE A 111 22.90 6.07 -20.09
C ILE A 111 22.35 7.49 -20.29
N ASN A 112 21.18 7.78 -19.71
CA ASN A 112 20.52 9.06 -19.97
C ASN A 112 20.81 10.11 -18.88
N HIS A 113 21.57 9.80 -17.83
CA HIS A 113 21.90 10.72 -16.73
C HIS A 113 20.69 11.49 -16.14
N GLY A 114 19.50 10.90 -16.15
CA GLY A 114 18.25 11.55 -15.69
C GLY A 114 17.47 12.30 -16.77
N ILE A 115 17.90 12.26 -18.02
CA ILE A 115 17.21 12.81 -19.19
C ILE A 115 16.22 11.76 -19.71
N THR A 116 15.00 12.18 -20.06
CA THR A 116 14.04 11.25 -20.68
C THR A 116 14.35 11.07 -22.16
N THR A 117 14.08 9.90 -22.75
CA THR A 117 14.38 9.62 -24.18
C THR A 117 13.66 10.56 -25.16
N THR A 118 12.64 11.30 -24.69
CA THR A 118 11.97 12.37 -25.41
C THR A 118 12.80 13.65 -25.51
N GLU A 119 13.71 13.89 -24.56
CA GLU A 119 14.58 15.08 -24.51
C GLU A 119 15.91 14.85 -25.25
N SER A 120 16.32 13.59 -25.44
CA SER A 120 17.56 13.22 -26.13
C SER A 120 17.48 13.18 -27.66
N GLN A 121 16.34 13.55 -28.26
CA GLN A 121 16.12 13.54 -29.71
C GLN A 121 16.24 14.94 -30.36
N THR A 122 16.92 15.87 -29.70
CA THR A 122 17.21 17.22 -30.24
C THR A 122 18.67 17.30 -30.66
#